data_AF-A0A0D0BCV2-F1
#
_entry.id   AF-A0A0D0BCV2-F1
#
_cell.length_a   1.000
_cell.length_b   1.000
_cell.length_c   1.000
_cell.angle_alpha   90.00
_cell.angle_beta   90.00
_cell.angle_gamma   90.00
#
_symmetry.space_group_name_H-M   'P 1'
#
loop_
_entity.id
_entity.type
_entity.pdbx_description
1 polymer ?
#
loop_
_entity_poly.entity_id
_entity_poly.type
_entity_poly.pdbx_seq_one_letter_code
_entity_poly.pdbx_strand_id
1 'polypeptide(L)'
;HSFPFNPTPDTLSFFIVYMSHHIEPCSVGSYLSGICDRLEIYYLDAHQNKESQLIKKMLAGMKKLCSKPICCKQPITRTHLLTVVNSLSPLSSYDSILFTAVLLTGTCSLLRLGELTVPDNPALRNFCKVVGRDSVEVDKSSFLFWLPFHKADWLFEGNRIVIPSHWGIDSHSIFRRYLHLRNASFPFHPHLWVTPQGSVSTRDWFMQRLHQLEPDTCWAGQSMRAGSATAMAEDGTPPQIVQ
;
A
#
# COMPACT_ATOMS: atom_id res chain seq x y z
N HIS A 1 -30.15 27.02 -11.89
CA HIS A 1 -30.39 25.85 -12.76
C HIS A 1 -31.67 25.06 -12.47
N SER A 2 -32.51 25.41 -11.46
CA SER A 2 -33.84 24.80 -11.24
C SER A 2 -33.91 23.26 -11.31
N PHE A 3 -32.83 22.58 -10.94
CA PHE A 3 -32.80 21.12 -10.92
C PHE A 3 -33.53 20.59 -9.68
N PRO A 4 -34.17 19.42 -9.78
CA PRO A 4 -34.74 18.76 -8.61
C PRO A 4 -33.64 18.41 -7.61
N PHE A 5 -33.93 18.57 -6.31
CA PHE A 5 -32.99 18.20 -5.25
C PHE A 5 -32.82 16.69 -5.10
N ASN A 6 -33.80 15.90 -5.58
CA ASN A 6 -33.74 14.45 -5.57
C ASN A 6 -32.74 13.96 -6.65
N PRO A 7 -31.76 13.10 -6.30
CA PRO A 7 -30.82 12.52 -7.27
C PRO A 7 -31.53 11.56 -8.24
N THR A 8 -32.04 12.10 -9.35
CA THR A 8 -32.59 11.32 -10.47
C THR A 8 -31.47 10.82 -11.40
N PRO A 9 -31.72 9.77 -12.22
CA PRO A 9 -30.74 9.34 -13.22
C PRO A 9 -30.24 10.47 -14.12
N ASP A 10 -31.08 11.43 -14.50
CA ASP A 10 -30.67 12.57 -15.33
C ASP A 10 -29.70 13.50 -14.60
N THR A 11 -30.00 13.87 -13.34
CA THR A 11 -29.11 14.73 -12.54
C THR A 11 -27.76 14.07 -12.26
N LEU A 12 -27.75 12.77 -11.95
CA LEU A 12 -26.53 11.99 -11.78
C LEU A 12 -25.75 11.88 -13.10
N SER A 13 -26.44 11.84 -14.24
CA SER A 13 -25.80 11.81 -15.56
C SER A 13 -25.08 13.13 -15.87
N PHE A 14 -25.68 14.29 -15.53
CA PHE A 14 -25.02 15.58 -15.66
C PHE A 14 -23.79 15.68 -14.75
N PHE A 15 -23.88 15.16 -13.53
CA PHE A 15 -22.72 15.04 -12.64
C PHE A 15 -21.60 14.23 -13.28
N ILE A 16 -21.89 13.08 -13.88
CA ILE A 16 -20.88 12.24 -14.55
C ILE A 16 -20.20 12.99 -15.69
N VAL A 17 -20.98 13.63 -16.57
CA VAL A 17 -20.43 14.39 -17.70
C VAL A 17 -19.56 15.53 -17.20
N TYR A 18 -20.07 16.33 -16.25
CA TYR A 18 -19.32 17.44 -15.68
C TYR A 18 -18.00 16.96 -15.04
N MET A 19 -18.09 15.98 -14.13
CA MET A 19 -16.91 15.48 -13.40
C MET A 19 -15.91 14.77 -14.30
N SER A 20 -16.34 14.19 -15.43
CA SER A 20 -15.42 13.56 -16.39
C SER A 20 -14.37 14.51 -16.97
N HIS A 21 -14.68 15.82 -16.99
CA HIS A 21 -13.76 16.86 -17.43
C HIS A 21 -12.92 17.45 -16.29
N HIS A 22 -13.31 17.25 -15.03
CA HIS A 22 -12.69 17.88 -13.87
C HIS A 22 -11.85 16.93 -13.00
N ILE A 23 -12.11 15.63 -13.04
CA ILE A 23 -11.35 14.62 -12.29
C ILE A 23 -10.99 13.44 -13.18
N GLU A 24 -10.17 12.53 -12.66
CA GLU A 24 -9.82 11.30 -13.34
C GLU A 24 -11.10 10.48 -13.66
N PRO A 25 -11.37 10.12 -14.93
CA PRO A 25 -12.56 9.40 -15.37
C PRO A 25 -12.87 8.13 -14.55
N CYS A 26 -11.83 7.37 -14.21
CA CYS A 26 -11.96 6.16 -13.39
C CYS A 26 -12.44 6.46 -11.95
N SER A 27 -12.22 7.68 -11.45
CA SER A 27 -12.63 8.09 -10.11
C SER A 27 -14.10 8.52 -10.04
N VAL A 28 -14.69 8.99 -11.14
CA VAL A 28 -16.08 9.52 -11.17
C VAL A 28 -17.08 8.51 -10.58
N GLY A 29 -16.96 7.23 -10.95
CA GLY A 29 -17.84 6.19 -10.40
C GLY A 29 -17.67 5.96 -8.90
N SER A 30 -16.45 6.14 -8.37
CA SER A 30 -16.18 6.02 -6.94
C SER A 30 -16.76 7.19 -6.15
N TYR A 31 -16.60 8.42 -6.66
CA TYR A 31 -17.23 9.61 -6.09
C TYR A 31 -18.75 9.51 -6.13
N LEU A 32 -19.33 9.08 -7.26
CA LEU A 32 -20.76 8.86 -7.38
C LEU A 32 -21.25 7.84 -6.36
N SER A 33 -20.52 6.75 -6.15
CA SER A 33 -20.86 5.76 -5.11
C SER A 33 -20.86 6.40 -3.72
N GLY A 34 -19.79 7.09 -3.33
CA GLY A 34 -19.72 7.74 -2.02
C GLY A 34 -20.75 8.87 -1.82
N ILE A 35 -21.16 9.56 -2.89
CA ILE A 35 -22.26 10.53 -2.84
C ILE A 35 -23.59 9.81 -2.61
N CYS A 36 -23.88 8.75 -3.37
CA CYS A 36 -25.09 7.95 -3.21
C CYS A 36 -25.18 7.34 -1.80
N ASP A 37 -24.09 6.80 -1.26
CA ASP A 37 -24.05 6.23 0.09
C ASP A 37 -24.40 7.27 1.16
N ARG A 38 -23.99 8.54 0.99
CA ARG A 38 -24.35 9.64 1.90
C ARG A 38 -25.78 10.15 1.69
N LEU A 39 -26.25 10.13 0.45
CA LEU A 39 -27.59 10.61 0.08
C LEU A 39 -28.68 9.60 0.40
N GLU A 40 -28.36 8.31 0.52
CA GLU A 40 -29.32 7.24 0.81
C GLU A 40 -30.13 7.50 2.10
N ILE A 41 -29.51 8.16 3.09
CA ILE A 41 -30.18 8.57 4.33
C ILE A 41 -31.35 9.54 4.08
N TYR A 42 -31.27 10.36 3.03
CA TYR A 42 -32.26 11.38 2.68
C TYR A 42 -33.13 11.00 1.48
N TYR A 43 -32.60 10.17 0.58
CA TYR A 43 -33.20 9.78 -0.69
C TYR A 43 -32.99 8.27 -0.91
N LEU A 44 -33.99 7.48 -0.52
CA LEU A 44 -33.96 6.01 -0.60
C LEU A 44 -33.68 5.51 -2.03
N ASP A 45 -34.15 6.24 -3.04
CA ASP A 45 -33.99 5.85 -4.45
C ASP A 45 -32.60 6.17 -5.02
N ALA A 46 -31.70 6.83 -4.26
CA ALA A 46 -30.40 7.28 -4.77
C ALA A 46 -29.55 6.11 -5.30
N HIS A 47 -29.53 4.98 -4.60
CA HIS A 47 -28.79 3.80 -5.03
C HIS A 47 -29.48 3.12 -6.23
N GLN A 48 -30.81 3.06 -6.25
CA GLN A 48 -31.55 2.51 -7.39
C GLN A 48 -31.35 3.35 -8.67
N ASN A 49 -31.35 4.68 -8.54
CA ASN A 49 -31.12 5.61 -9.64
C ASN A 49 -29.70 5.52 -10.20
N LYS A 50 -28.70 5.33 -9.33
CA LYS A 50 -27.31 5.03 -9.73
C LYS A 50 -27.20 3.71 -10.50
N GLU A 51 -27.95 2.69 -10.10
CA GLU A 51 -27.95 1.38 -10.76
C GLU A 51 -28.72 1.35 -12.10
N SER A 52 -29.33 2.47 -12.50
CA SER A 52 -30.03 2.60 -13.77
C SER A 52 -29.13 2.37 -14.98
N GLN A 53 -29.73 1.89 -16.07
CA GLN A 53 -29.03 1.65 -17.34
C GLN A 53 -28.38 2.91 -17.92
N LEU A 54 -29.02 4.08 -17.74
CA LEU A 54 -28.48 5.36 -18.19
C LEU A 54 -27.11 5.63 -17.57
N ILE A 55 -27.01 5.50 -16.24
CA ILE A 55 -25.79 5.76 -15.48
C ILE A 55 -24.69 4.75 -15.83
N LYS A 56 -25.04 3.46 -15.91
CA LYS A 56 -24.09 2.40 -16.31
C LYS A 56 -23.50 2.67 -17.70
N LYS A 57 -24.35 3.03 -18.67
CA LYS A 57 -23.92 3.36 -20.04
C LYS A 57 -23.11 4.66 -20.08
N MET A 58 -23.50 5.68 -19.34
CA MET A 58 -22.74 6.93 -19.21
C MET A 58 -21.36 6.70 -18.64
N LEU A 59 -21.23 5.97 -17.53
CA LEU A 59 -19.93 5.64 -16.94
C LEU A 59 -19.06 4.84 -17.91
N ALA A 60 -19.64 3.88 -18.64
CA ALA A 60 -18.92 3.13 -19.66
C ALA A 60 -18.47 4.00 -20.85
N GLY A 61 -19.35 4.86 -21.35
CA GLY A 61 -19.05 5.79 -22.44
C GLY A 61 -17.98 6.81 -22.06
N MET A 62 -18.11 7.40 -20.87
CA MET A 62 -17.14 8.33 -20.28
C MET A 62 -15.76 7.68 -20.13
N LYS A 63 -15.68 6.43 -19.63
CA LYS A 63 -14.42 5.69 -19.62
C LYS A 63 -13.87 5.53 -21.04
N LYS A 64 -14.66 5.15 -22.03
CA LYS A 64 -14.17 4.99 -23.42
C LYS A 64 -13.66 6.30 -24.04
N LEU A 65 -14.33 7.42 -23.78
CA LEU A 65 -14.01 8.71 -24.40
C LEU A 65 -12.88 9.46 -23.69
N CYS A 66 -12.79 9.34 -22.37
CA CYS A 66 -11.93 10.19 -21.56
C CYS A 66 -10.79 9.43 -20.87
N SER A 67 -10.75 8.09 -20.91
CA SER A 67 -9.69 7.33 -20.22
C SER A 67 -8.32 7.77 -20.65
N LYS A 68 -7.49 8.07 -19.66
CA LYS A 68 -6.07 8.31 -19.84
C LYS A 68 -5.31 6.99 -19.68
N PRO A 69 -4.10 6.87 -20.26
CA PRO A 69 -3.24 5.74 -19.98
C PRO A 69 -3.02 5.58 -18.48
N ILE A 70 -3.16 4.35 -17.98
CA ILE A 70 -2.92 4.05 -16.57
C ILE A 70 -1.41 4.23 -16.31
N CYS A 71 -1.05 5.20 -15.47
CA CYS A 71 0.32 5.34 -14.99
C CYS A 71 0.55 4.32 -13.87
N CYS A 72 0.99 3.12 -14.25
CA CYS A 72 1.41 2.09 -13.31
C CYS A 72 2.70 2.51 -12.60
N LYS A 73 2.79 2.24 -11.30
CA LYS A 73 4.04 2.42 -10.56
C LYS A 73 5.03 1.35 -11.00
N GLN A 74 6.30 1.74 -11.17
CA GLN A 74 7.34 0.84 -11.64
C GLN A 74 7.65 -0.23 -10.58
N PRO A 75 7.92 -1.48 -10.97
CA PRO A 75 8.21 -2.58 -10.06
C PRO A 75 9.63 -2.48 -9.47
N ILE A 76 9.77 -2.65 -8.15
CA ILE A 76 11.10 -2.79 -7.52
C ILE A 76 11.71 -4.12 -7.95
N THR A 77 12.69 -4.03 -8.86
CA THR A 77 13.41 -5.20 -9.38
C THR A 77 14.45 -5.74 -8.38
N ARG A 78 14.90 -6.97 -8.62
CA ARG A 78 15.98 -7.62 -7.86
C ARG A 78 17.28 -6.80 -7.87
N THR A 79 17.57 -6.11 -8.99
CA THR A 79 18.78 -5.28 -9.11
C THR A 79 18.73 -4.10 -8.15
N HIS A 80 17.57 -3.44 -7.98
CA HIS A 80 17.41 -2.38 -6.98
C HIS A 80 17.67 -2.91 -5.57
N LEU A 81 17.10 -4.08 -5.23
CA LEU A 81 17.31 -4.69 -3.92
C LEU A 81 18.79 -5.00 -3.67
N LEU A 82 19.49 -5.59 -4.65
CA LEU A 82 20.92 -5.87 -4.55
C LEU A 82 21.75 -4.58 -4.40
N THR A 83 21.43 -3.52 -5.14
CA THR A 83 22.09 -2.21 -5.02
C THR A 83 21.95 -1.66 -3.60
N VAL A 84 20.74 -1.70 -3.04
CA VAL A 84 20.49 -1.22 -1.67
C VAL A 84 21.24 -2.06 -0.65
N VAL A 85 21.25 -3.39 -0.80
CA VAL A 85 22.02 -4.28 0.10
C VAL A 85 23.52 -4.04 0.00
N ASN A 86 24.06 -3.91 -1.21
CA ASN A 86 25.50 -3.69 -1.44
C ASN A 86 25.96 -2.31 -0.97
N SER A 87 25.07 -1.32 -0.90
CA SER A 87 25.37 -0.01 -0.31
C SER A 87 25.49 -0.03 1.21
N LEU A 88 25.04 -1.10 1.89
CA LEU A 88 25.17 -1.23 3.33
C LEU A 88 26.60 -1.61 3.72
N SER A 89 27.21 -0.78 4.56
CA SER A 89 28.49 -1.03 5.23
C SER A 89 28.26 -1.43 6.69
N PRO A 90 29.26 -1.99 7.41
CA PRO A 90 29.17 -2.25 8.85
C PRO A 90 28.88 -1.00 9.69
N LEU A 91 29.24 0.18 9.19
CA LEU A 91 29.00 1.48 9.82
C LEU A 91 27.75 2.22 9.28
N SER A 92 26.91 1.53 8.50
CA SER A 92 25.66 2.12 8.00
C SER A 92 24.80 2.64 9.14
N SER A 93 24.15 3.78 8.89
CA SER A 93 23.24 4.40 9.84
C SER A 93 22.07 3.48 10.18
N TYR A 94 21.51 3.66 11.37
CA TYR A 94 20.29 2.97 11.78
C TYR A 94 19.16 3.16 10.75
N ASP A 95 19.00 4.38 10.24
CA ASP A 95 17.97 4.70 9.24
C ASP A 95 18.15 3.94 7.92
N SER A 96 19.39 3.81 7.45
CA SER A 96 19.70 3.02 6.25
C SER A 96 19.35 1.56 6.47
N ILE A 97 19.68 1.00 7.63
CA ILE A 97 19.39 -0.40 7.97
C ILE A 97 17.89 -0.63 8.11
N LEU A 98 17.17 0.28 8.78
CA LEU A 98 15.71 0.24 8.90
C LEU A 98 15.05 0.33 7.51
N PHE A 99 15.48 1.26 6.67
CA PHE A 99 14.94 1.41 5.32
C PHE A 99 15.14 0.14 4.49
N THR A 100 16.35 -0.42 4.47
CA THR A 100 16.62 -1.66 3.74
C THR A 100 15.82 -2.82 4.32
N ALA A 101 15.70 -2.94 5.64
CA ALA A 101 14.91 -3.99 6.27
C ALA A 101 13.42 -3.89 5.90
N VAL A 102 12.83 -2.69 5.92
CA VAL A 102 11.44 -2.45 5.51
C VAL A 102 11.24 -2.71 4.02
N LEU A 103 12.16 -2.24 3.17
CA LEU A 103 12.11 -2.42 1.72
C LEU A 103 12.17 -3.89 1.33
N LEU A 104 13.12 -4.63 1.92
CA LEU A 104 13.26 -6.06 1.70
C LEU A 104 12.05 -6.79 2.21
N THR A 105 11.63 -6.56 3.45
CA THR A 105 10.44 -7.22 4.01
C THR A 105 9.22 -6.98 3.12
N GLY A 106 8.94 -5.73 2.76
CA GLY A 106 7.78 -5.38 1.95
C GLY A 106 7.79 -5.98 0.56
N THR A 107 8.96 -6.01 -0.09
CA THR A 107 9.10 -6.63 -1.40
C THR A 107 8.99 -8.15 -1.25
N CYS A 108 9.84 -8.77 -0.44
CA CYS A 108 9.91 -10.22 -0.23
C CYS A 108 8.61 -10.90 0.24
N SER A 109 7.68 -10.16 0.84
CA SER A 109 6.41 -10.71 1.36
C SER A 109 5.16 -10.12 0.70
N LEU A 110 5.29 -9.45 -0.46
CA LEU A 110 4.17 -8.84 -1.19
C LEU A 110 3.35 -7.85 -0.35
N LEU A 111 3.93 -7.28 0.71
CA LEU A 111 3.23 -6.35 1.58
C LEU A 111 3.12 -4.97 0.95
N ARG A 112 2.02 -4.30 1.26
CA ARG A 112 1.82 -2.90 0.93
C ARG A 112 2.61 -2.06 1.93
N LEU A 113 3.09 -0.90 1.48
CA LEU A 113 3.78 0.04 2.38
C LEU A 113 2.92 0.42 3.61
N GLY A 114 1.60 0.53 3.45
CA GLY A 114 0.67 0.83 4.55
C GLY A 114 0.50 -0.29 5.59
N GLU A 115 1.02 -1.49 5.34
CA GLU A 115 1.08 -2.59 6.32
C GLU A 115 2.36 -2.51 7.17
N LEU A 116 3.38 -1.76 6.71
CA LEU A 116 4.68 -1.60 7.36
C LEU A 116 4.90 -0.22 7.99
N THR A 117 4.07 0.76 7.63
CA THR A 117 4.22 2.16 8.06
C THR A 117 2.90 2.72 8.58
N VAL A 118 2.99 3.81 9.34
CA VAL A 118 1.80 4.57 9.78
C VAL A 118 1.48 5.73 8.84
N PRO A 119 0.21 6.17 8.76
CA PRO A 119 -0.15 7.39 8.05
C PRO A 119 0.59 8.62 8.56
N ASP A 120 0.92 9.54 7.65
CA ASP A 120 1.61 10.78 8.00
C ASP A 120 0.73 11.67 8.90
N ASN A 121 -0.58 11.73 8.60
CA ASN A 121 -1.57 12.41 9.44
C ASN A 121 -1.78 11.65 10.77
N PRO A 122 -1.44 12.24 11.93
CA PRO A 122 -1.61 11.61 13.24
C PRO A 122 -3.05 11.19 13.56
N ALA A 123 -4.05 11.94 13.06
CA ALA A 123 -5.47 11.64 13.31
C ALA A 123 -5.95 10.32 12.66
N LEU A 124 -5.22 9.83 11.66
CA LEU A 124 -5.53 8.58 10.97
C LEU A 124 -4.73 7.38 11.50
N ARG A 125 -3.82 7.59 12.45
CA ARG A 125 -2.96 6.52 12.97
C ARG A 125 -3.75 5.60 13.88
N ASN A 126 -3.66 4.31 13.61
CA ASN A 126 -4.21 3.27 14.46
C ASN A 126 -3.09 2.27 14.78
N PHE A 127 -2.60 2.31 16.02
CA PHE A 127 -1.48 1.50 16.47
C PHE A 127 -1.83 0.01 16.63
N CYS A 128 -3.10 -0.35 16.70
CA CYS A 128 -3.54 -1.75 16.66
C CYS A 128 -3.28 -2.40 15.29
N LYS A 129 -3.08 -1.59 14.24
CA LYS A 129 -2.75 -2.05 12.88
C LYS A 129 -1.25 -2.15 12.62
N VAL A 130 -0.42 -1.77 13.59
CA VAL A 130 1.03 -1.74 13.44
C VAL A 130 1.64 -3.05 13.93
N VAL A 131 2.54 -3.62 13.14
CA VAL A 131 3.23 -4.86 13.48
C VAL A 131 3.93 -4.76 14.84
N GLY A 132 3.60 -5.70 15.74
CA GLY A 132 4.18 -5.83 17.06
C GLY A 132 5.55 -6.50 17.03
N ARG A 133 6.47 -6.02 17.87
CA ARG A 133 7.82 -6.60 18.04
C ARG A 133 7.75 -7.96 18.71
N ASP A 134 6.83 -8.13 19.65
CA ASP A 134 6.51 -9.37 20.37
C ASP A 134 6.12 -10.53 19.45
N SER A 135 5.48 -10.23 18.33
CA SER A 135 5.09 -11.23 17.33
C SER A 135 6.23 -11.78 16.45
N VAL A 136 7.43 -11.21 16.56
CA VAL A 136 8.55 -11.57 15.68
C VAL A 136 9.25 -12.83 16.17
N GLU A 137 9.32 -13.83 15.29
CA GLU A 137 10.14 -15.03 15.47
C GLU A 137 11.24 -15.05 14.39
N VAL A 138 12.46 -15.40 14.80
CA VAL A 138 13.61 -15.49 13.91
C VAL A 138 14.07 -16.94 13.89
N ASP A 139 14.04 -17.54 12.70
CA ASP A 139 14.53 -18.90 12.45
C ASP A 139 15.96 -18.86 11.87
N LYS A 140 16.49 -19.99 11.40
CA LYS A 140 17.86 -20.10 10.86
C LYS A 140 18.05 -19.34 9.54
N SER A 141 17.05 -19.36 8.67
CA SER A 141 17.12 -18.81 7.30
C SER A 141 15.93 -17.92 6.92
N SER A 142 15.01 -17.69 7.86
CA SER A 142 13.82 -16.90 7.66
C SER A 142 13.45 -16.16 8.94
N PHE A 143 12.60 -15.16 8.81
CA PHE A 143 11.94 -14.55 9.94
C PHE A 143 10.47 -14.41 9.64
N LEU A 144 9.67 -14.33 10.69
CA LEU A 144 8.23 -14.21 10.56
C LEU A 144 7.69 -13.27 11.62
N PHE A 145 6.51 -12.73 11.36
CA PHE A 145 5.78 -11.91 12.30
C PHE A 145 4.28 -11.97 12.04
N TRP A 146 3.52 -11.49 13.02
CA TRP A 146 2.08 -11.34 12.88
C TRP A 146 1.72 -9.98 12.29
N LEU A 147 1.05 -10.00 11.15
CA LEU A 147 0.45 -8.81 10.56
C LEU A 147 -0.98 -8.66 11.11
N PRO A 148 -1.23 -7.66 11.98
CA PRO A 148 -2.52 -7.53 12.67
C PRO A 148 -3.67 -7.10 11.77
N PHE A 149 -3.38 -6.51 10.61
CA PHE A 149 -4.41 -6.01 9.71
C PHE A 149 -3.92 -5.93 8.27
N HIS A 150 -4.77 -6.32 7.33
CA HIS A 150 -4.66 -5.90 5.93
C HIS A 150 -6.05 -5.59 5.36
N LYS A 151 -6.11 -4.82 4.26
CA LYS A 151 -7.38 -4.33 3.71
C LYS A 151 -8.38 -5.43 3.30
N ALA A 152 -7.90 -6.64 3.00
CA ALA A 152 -8.73 -7.78 2.59
C ALA A 152 -9.21 -8.64 3.79
N ASP A 153 -8.80 -8.32 5.01
CA ASP A 153 -9.13 -9.08 6.22
C ASP A 153 -10.35 -8.42 6.85
N TRP A 154 -11.51 -8.94 6.47
CA TRP A 154 -12.79 -8.48 6.98
C TRP A 154 -13.10 -9.06 8.36
N LEU A 155 -12.44 -10.16 8.74
CA LEU A 155 -12.61 -10.84 10.03
C LEU A 155 -11.70 -10.26 11.12
N PHE A 156 -10.71 -9.45 10.74
CA PHE A 156 -9.67 -8.93 11.64
C PHE A 156 -8.89 -10.04 12.34
N GLU A 157 -8.74 -11.19 11.67
CA GLU A 157 -7.98 -12.32 12.18
C GLU A 157 -6.48 -12.10 12.07
N GLY A 158 -6.00 -11.16 11.25
CA GLY A 158 -4.58 -10.99 10.97
C GLY A 158 -3.99 -12.13 10.15
N ASN A 159 -2.70 -12.04 9.85
CA ASN A 159 -1.99 -13.04 9.05
C ASN A 159 -0.55 -13.25 9.55
N ARG A 160 -0.09 -14.49 9.54
CA ARG A 160 1.33 -14.81 9.79
C ARG A 160 2.11 -14.64 8.50
N ILE A 161 3.06 -13.73 8.49
CA ILE A 161 3.93 -13.47 7.33
C ILE A 161 5.27 -14.15 7.56
N VAL A 162 5.67 -15.01 6.64
CA VAL A 162 6.97 -15.70 6.65
C VAL A 162 7.83 -15.13 5.53
N ILE A 163 9.02 -14.65 5.88
CA ILE A 163 9.95 -14.02 4.95
C ILE A 163 11.22 -14.88 4.87
N PRO A 164 11.33 -15.75 3.85
CA PRO A 164 12.56 -16.48 3.59
C PRO A 164 13.60 -15.57 2.91
N SER A 165 14.89 -15.88 3.08
CA SER A 165 15.92 -15.34 2.18
C SER A 165 15.72 -15.93 0.78
N HIS A 166 15.53 -15.07 -0.22
CA HIS A 166 15.24 -15.49 -1.59
C HIS A 166 15.83 -14.52 -2.62
N TRP A 167 15.84 -14.93 -3.89
CA TRP A 167 16.48 -14.20 -5.01
C TRP A 167 17.97 -13.86 -4.78
N GLY A 168 18.68 -14.68 -3.99
CA GLY A 168 20.08 -14.44 -3.64
C GLY A 168 20.30 -13.26 -2.71
N ILE A 169 19.24 -12.74 -2.09
CA ILE A 169 19.29 -11.62 -1.15
C ILE A 169 19.14 -12.15 0.28
N ASP A 170 20.11 -11.83 1.13
CA ASP A 170 20.08 -12.21 2.54
C ASP A 170 19.25 -11.21 3.37
N SER A 171 17.93 -11.27 3.19
CA SER A 171 16.96 -10.47 3.95
C SER A 171 17.03 -10.77 5.44
N HIS A 172 17.34 -12.02 5.79
CA HIS A 172 17.45 -12.48 7.16
C HIS A 172 18.58 -11.80 7.95
N SER A 173 19.81 -11.71 7.41
CA SER A 173 20.90 -11.04 8.15
C SER A 173 20.66 -9.56 8.34
N ILE A 174 20.10 -8.88 7.34
CA ILE A 174 19.75 -7.45 7.42
C ILE A 174 18.66 -7.24 8.46
N PHE A 175 17.63 -8.08 8.47
CA PHE A 175 16.57 -8.01 9.47
C PHE A 175 17.12 -8.27 10.88
N ARG A 176 17.99 -9.27 11.07
CA ARG A 176 18.64 -9.53 12.36
C ARG A 176 19.49 -8.35 12.83
N ARG A 177 20.23 -7.72 11.91
CA ARG A 177 21.03 -6.53 12.21
C ARG A 177 20.14 -5.38 12.65
N TYR A 178 19.05 -5.13 11.94
CA TYR A 178 18.04 -4.15 12.34
C TYR A 178 17.48 -4.46 13.73
N LEU A 179 17.06 -5.71 13.96
CA LEU A 179 16.44 -6.14 15.21
C LEU A 179 17.38 -5.97 16.41
N HIS A 180 18.66 -6.25 16.23
CA HIS A 180 19.68 -6.06 17.25
C HIS A 180 19.82 -4.58 17.63
N LEU A 181 19.99 -3.69 16.64
CA LEU A 181 20.09 -2.25 16.87
C LEU A 181 18.81 -1.68 17.51
N ARG A 182 17.65 -2.11 17.01
CA ARG A 182 16.34 -1.68 17.51
C ARG A 182 16.11 -2.12 18.95
N ASN A 183 16.46 -3.35 19.32
CA ASN A 183 16.31 -3.81 20.70
C ASN A 183 17.34 -3.18 21.65
N ALA A 184 18.53 -2.84 21.17
CA ALA A 184 19.52 -2.11 21.96
C ALA A 184 19.06 -0.68 22.28
N SER A 185 18.51 0.03 21.29
CA SER A 185 18.03 1.41 21.48
C SER A 185 16.65 1.48 22.14
N PHE A 186 15.76 0.52 21.86
CA PHE A 186 14.35 0.55 22.27
C PHE A 186 13.88 -0.80 22.83
N PRO A 187 14.38 -1.27 23.99
CA PRO A 187 14.06 -2.58 24.54
C PRO A 187 12.55 -2.79 24.78
N PHE A 188 11.84 -1.76 25.24
CA PHE A 188 10.44 -1.84 25.66
C PHE A 188 9.44 -1.25 24.66
N HIS A 189 9.90 -0.80 23.49
CA HIS A 189 8.98 -0.27 22.49
C HIS A 189 8.13 -1.41 21.91
N PRO A 190 6.81 -1.25 21.73
CA PRO A 190 5.93 -2.35 21.30
C PRO A 190 6.01 -2.63 19.80
N HIS A 191 6.26 -1.63 18.96
CA HIS A 191 6.19 -1.78 17.50
C HIS A 191 7.50 -2.22 16.85
N LEU A 192 7.41 -2.94 15.74
CA LEU A 192 8.57 -3.49 15.04
C LEU A 192 9.40 -2.42 14.32
N TRP A 193 8.77 -1.59 13.49
CA TRP A 193 9.44 -0.61 12.62
C TRP A 193 9.54 0.76 13.30
N VAL A 194 10.67 1.02 13.94
CA VAL A 194 10.87 2.19 14.80
C VAL A 194 12.07 2.96 14.30
N THR A 195 11.90 4.26 14.10
CA THR A 195 12.97 5.19 13.69
C THR A 195 13.94 5.46 14.86
N PRO A 196 15.12 6.05 14.61
CA PRO A 196 16.06 6.44 15.67
C PRO A 196 15.48 7.39 16.72
N GLN A 197 14.37 8.07 16.39
CA GLN A 197 13.67 8.99 17.29
C GLN A 197 12.65 8.27 18.19
N GLY A 198 12.51 6.94 18.08
CA GLY A 198 11.54 6.17 18.86
C GLY A 198 10.10 6.26 18.33
N SER A 199 9.89 6.80 17.13
CA SER A 199 8.59 6.85 16.46
C SER A 199 8.43 5.73 15.43
N VAL A 200 7.21 5.29 15.17
CA VAL A 200 6.94 4.34 14.07
C VAL A 200 7.22 5.03 12.73
N SER A 201 7.85 4.33 11.79
CA SER A 201 8.15 4.87 10.46
C SER A 201 6.86 5.28 9.74
N THR A 202 6.84 6.51 9.21
CA THR A 202 5.71 6.99 8.41
C THR A 202 5.90 6.66 6.93
N ARG A 203 4.81 6.75 6.17
CA ARG A 203 4.87 6.62 4.72
C ARG A 203 5.82 7.65 4.11
N ASP A 204 5.74 8.91 4.50
CA ASP A 204 6.60 9.96 3.95
C ASP A 204 8.08 9.72 4.29
N TRP A 205 8.40 9.24 5.50
CA TRP A 205 9.76 8.87 5.88
C TRP A 205 10.36 7.80 4.95
N PHE A 206 9.56 6.80 4.57
CA PHE A 206 9.99 5.74 3.65
C PHE A 206 10.12 6.28 2.23
N MET A 207 9.13 7.05 1.78
CA MET A 207 9.10 7.62 0.43
C MET A 207 10.29 8.54 0.17
N GLN A 208 10.67 9.37 1.14
CA GLN A 208 11.86 10.23 1.02
C GLN A 208 13.13 9.43 0.75
N ARG A 209 13.28 8.25 1.38
CA ARG A 209 14.45 7.37 1.17
C ARG A 209 14.34 6.57 -0.11
N LEU A 210 13.15 6.15 -0.49
CA LEU A 210 12.92 5.52 -1.79
C LEU A 210 13.27 6.48 -2.93
N HIS A 211 12.93 7.77 -2.80
CA HIS A 211 13.25 8.79 -3.81
C HIS A 211 14.72 9.21 -3.82
N GLN A 212 15.50 8.87 -2.79
CA GLN A 212 16.97 8.99 -2.85
C GLN A 212 17.59 7.86 -3.70
N LEU A 213 16.96 6.69 -3.73
CA LEU A 213 17.36 5.59 -4.63
C LEU A 213 16.87 5.85 -6.06
N GLU A 214 15.60 6.18 -6.20
CA GLU A 214 14.93 6.38 -7.48
C GLU A 214 14.11 7.69 -7.47
N PRO A 215 14.65 8.80 -7.99
CA PRO A 215 14.03 10.13 -7.89
C PRO A 215 12.68 10.28 -8.62
N ASP A 216 12.36 9.38 -9.55
CA ASP A 216 11.13 9.48 -10.34
C ASP A 216 9.88 9.13 -9.50
N THR A 217 8.86 9.96 -9.63
CA THR A 217 7.50 9.77 -9.08
C THR A 217 6.81 8.48 -9.55
N CYS A 218 7.31 7.84 -10.61
CA CYS A 218 6.90 6.50 -11.04
C CYS A 218 7.17 5.43 -9.97
N TRP A 219 8.04 5.69 -9.01
CA TRP A 219 8.34 4.82 -7.87
C TRP A 219 7.56 5.24 -6.62
N ALA A 220 6.89 4.27 -5.99
CA ALA A 220 6.11 4.51 -4.79
C ALA A 220 5.99 3.27 -3.90
N GLY A 221 5.29 3.39 -2.76
CA GLY A 221 5.05 2.23 -1.89
C GLY A 221 4.39 1.02 -2.55
N GLN A 222 3.66 1.21 -3.66
CA GLN A 222 3.08 0.11 -4.45
C GLN A 222 4.14 -0.65 -5.29
N SER A 223 5.28 0.00 -5.56
CA SER A 223 6.38 -0.57 -6.32
C SER A 223 6.98 -1.82 -5.67
N MET A 224 6.96 -1.92 -4.32
CA MET A 224 7.39 -3.13 -3.59
C MET A 224 6.54 -4.35 -3.96
N ARG A 225 5.22 -4.24 -3.76
CA ARG A 225 4.29 -5.35 -4.07
C ARG A 225 4.27 -5.66 -5.56
N ALA A 226 4.29 -4.65 -6.42
CA ALA A 226 4.37 -4.84 -7.87
C ALA A 226 5.66 -5.58 -8.26
N GLY A 227 6.81 -5.16 -7.72
CA GLY A 227 8.11 -5.78 -7.97
C GLY A 227 8.18 -7.24 -7.60
N SER A 228 7.70 -7.59 -6.41
CA SER A 228 7.65 -8.98 -5.97
C SER A 228 6.67 -9.82 -6.78
N ALA A 229 5.50 -9.30 -7.13
CA ALA A 229 4.53 -10.04 -7.95
C ALA A 229 5.10 -10.34 -9.34
N THR A 230 5.78 -9.36 -9.96
CA THR A 230 6.48 -9.55 -11.24
C THR A 230 7.61 -10.57 -11.11
N ALA A 231 8.46 -10.45 -10.10
CA ALA A 231 9.57 -11.39 -9.89
C ALA A 231 9.09 -12.83 -9.65
N MET A 232 8.01 -13.02 -8.88
CA MET A 232 7.42 -14.35 -8.66
C MET A 232 6.79 -14.91 -9.94
N ALA A 233 6.15 -14.07 -10.74
CA ALA A 233 5.59 -14.48 -12.04
C ALA A 233 6.70 -14.88 -13.03
N GLU A 234 7.82 -14.15 -13.04
CA GLU A 234 9.02 -14.49 -13.83
C GLU A 234 9.64 -15.82 -13.39
N ASP A 235 9.59 -16.13 -12.09
CA ASP A 235 10.03 -17.43 -11.53
C ASP A 235 9.05 -18.58 -11.81
N GLY A 236 7.92 -18.31 -12.48
CA GLY A 236 6.91 -19.32 -12.81
C GLY A 236 5.96 -19.65 -11.65
N THR A 237 5.86 -18.79 -10.64
CA THR A 237 4.96 -19.00 -9.50
C THR A 237 3.50 -18.98 -9.96
N PRO A 238 2.67 -19.97 -9.60
CA PRO A 238 1.25 -19.99 -9.93
C PRO A 238 0.52 -18.71 -9.47
N PRO A 239 -0.41 -18.14 -10.27
CA PRO A 239 -1.12 -16.92 -9.91
C PRO A 239 -1.87 -17.00 -8.57
N GLN A 240 -2.36 -18.19 -8.19
CA GLN A 240 -3.06 -18.43 -6.94
C GLN A 240 -2.20 -18.19 -5.69
N ILE A 241 -0.87 -18.29 -5.82
CA ILE A 241 0.09 -18.08 -4.73
C ILE A 241 0.52 -16.61 -4.66
N VAL A 242 0.43 -15.87 -5.77
CA VAL A 242 0.82 -14.45 -5.88
C VAL A 242 -0.31 -13.50 -5.44
N GLN A 243 -1.57 -13.95 -5.53
CA GLN A 243 -2.78 -13.13 -5.34
C GLN A 243 -3.05 -12.72 -3.88
#